data_AF-A0A527XBH2-F1
#
_entry.id   AF-A0A527XBH2-F1
#
_cell.length_a   1.000
_cell.length_b   1.000
_cell.length_c   1.000
_cell.angle_alpha   90.00
_cell.angle_beta   90.00
_cell.angle_gamma   90.00
#
_symmetry.space_group_name_H-M   'P 1'
#
loop_
_entity.id
_entity.type
_entity.pdbx_description
1 polymer ?
#
loop_
_entity_poly.entity_id
_entity_poly.type
_entity_poly.pdbx_seq_one_letter_code
_entity_poly.pdbx_strand_id
1 'polypeptide(L)' 'VYQALYHHAFLEPHQCDITLRPSCNVSRCINAGAGHRLTLQRGMDNIGEVTADIVILATGYENALPDFLEP' A
#
# COMPACT_ATOMS: atom_id res chain seq x y z
N VAL A 1 -14.57 2.08 -12.70
CA VAL A 1 -15.91 1.74 -12.15
C VAL A 1 -15.86 1.57 -10.63
N TYR A 2 -15.08 0.62 -10.08
CA TYR A 2 -14.98 0.41 -8.61
C TYR A 2 -14.48 1.61 -7.81
N GLN A 3 -13.47 2.33 -8.32
CA GLN A 3 -12.95 3.54 -7.67
C GLN A 3 -14.04 4.62 -7.48
N ALA A 4 -14.86 4.84 -8.52
CA ALA A 4 -15.93 5.83 -8.48
C ALA A 4 -17.03 5.43 -7.48
N LEU A 5 -17.37 4.14 -7.40
CA LEU A 5 -18.36 3.62 -6.45
C LEU A 5 -17.89 3.76 -4.99
N TYR A 6 -16.62 3.44 -4.71
CA TYR A 6 -16.06 3.59 -3.36
C TYR A 6 -15.95 5.06 -2.92
N HIS A 7 -15.54 5.92 -3.85
CA HIS A 7 -15.43 7.35 -3.57
C HIS A 7 -16.79 7.97 -3.23
N HIS A 8 -17.81 7.69 -4.04
CA HIS A 8 -19.15 8.21 -3.85
C HIS A 8 -19.81 7.68 -2.57
N ALA A 9 -19.63 6.40 -2.24
CA ALA A 9 -20.32 5.77 -1.11
C ALA A 9 -19.71 6.05 0.27
N PHE A 10 -18.40 6.35 0.35
CA PHE A 10 -17.69 6.39 1.64
C PHE A 10 -16.79 7.62 1.86
N LEU A 11 -16.43 8.37 0.80
CA LEU A 11 -15.42 9.42 0.88
C LEU A 11 -15.96 10.82 0.58
N GLU A 12 -17.19 10.94 0.08
CA GLU A 12 -17.76 12.21 -0.35
C GLU A 12 -17.85 13.35 0.69
N PRO A 13 -17.85 13.15 2.03
CA PRO A 13 -17.75 14.28 2.94
C PRO A 13 -16.30 14.76 3.22
N HIS A 14 -15.25 14.04 2.81
CA HIS A 14 -13.86 14.39 3.17
C HIS A 14 -12.92 14.28 1.95
N GLN A 15 -12.20 15.37 1.63
CA GLN A 15 -11.15 15.32 0.61
C GLN A 15 -10.11 14.26 0.98
N CYS A 16 -10.04 13.20 0.17
CA CYS A 16 -9.10 12.11 0.34
C CYS A 16 -8.41 11.84 -1.01
N ASP A 17 -7.12 12.12 -1.08
CA ASP A 17 -6.32 11.83 -2.27
C ASP A 17 -5.98 10.33 -2.33
N ILE A 18 -6.65 9.60 -3.21
CA ILE A 18 -6.37 8.18 -3.43
C ILE A 18 -5.49 7.99 -4.65
N THR A 19 -4.31 7.41 -4.44
CA THR A 19 -3.42 6.96 -5.52
C THR A 19 -3.47 5.43 -5.64
N LEU A 20 -3.88 4.94 -6.81
CA LEU A 20 -3.85 3.50 -7.13
C LEU A 20 -2.60 3.16 -7.95
N ARG A 21 -1.87 2.13 -7.55
CA ARG A 21 -0.66 1.64 -8.24
C ARG A 21 -0.81 0.16 -8.61
N PRO A 22 -1.58 -0.15 -9.67
CA PRO A 22 -1.76 -1.54 -10.10
C PRO A 22 -0.45 -2.16 -10.59
N SER A 23 -0.38 -3.50 -10.51
CA SER A 23 0.79 -4.30 -10.89
C SER A 23 2.07 -3.91 -10.15
N CYS A 24 1.94 -3.32 -8.97
CA CYS A 24 3.04 -3.02 -8.07
C CYS A 24 2.88 -3.86 -6.81
N ASN A 25 3.94 -4.58 -6.45
CA ASN A 25 4.05 -5.29 -5.18
C ASN A 25 4.85 -4.45 -4.19
N VAL A 26 4.57 -4.64 -2.90
CA VAL A 26 5.47 -4.19 -1.85
C VAL A 26 6.49 -5.30 -1.64
N SER A 27 7.78 -4.99 -1.83
CA SER A 27 8.87 -5.97 -1.66
C SER A 27 9.63 -5.77 -0.36
N ARG A 28 9.52 -4.59 0.26
CA ARG A 28 10.14 -4.27 1.55
C ARG A 28 9.32 -3.27 2.32
N CYS A 29 9.25 -3.44 3.64
CA CYS A 29 8.73 -2.45 4.58
C CYS A 29 9.73 -2.29 5.72
N ILE A 30 10.17 -1.07 6.00
CA ILE A 30 11.04 -0.77 7.15
C ILE A 30 10.42 0.32 8.02
N ASN A 31 10.68 0.25 9.32
CA ASN A 31 10.38 1.34 10.24
C ASN A 31 11.38 2.48 9.98
N ALA A 32 10.88 3.68 9.71
CA ALA A 32 11.64 4.89 9.45
C ALA A 32 11.56 5.90 10.61
N GLY A 33 11.28 5.43 11.83
CA GLY A 33 11.15 6.22 13.05
C GLY A 33 9.75 6.80 13.22
N ALA A 34 9.34 7.72 12.34
CA ALA A 34 8.02 8.38 12.42
C ALA A 34 6.91 7.62 11.66
N GLY A 35 7.25 6.51 11.01
CA GLY A 35 6.33 5.74 10.20
C GLY A 35 7.06 4.63 9.46
N HIS A 36 6.58 4.31 8.27
CA HIS A 36 7.07 3.21 7.46
C HIS A 36 7.55 3.69 6.10
N ARG A 37 8.61 3.07 5.61
CA ARG A 37 9.07 3.22 4.23
C ARG A 37 8.88 1.90 3.50
N LEU A 38 8.11 1.96 2.42
CA LEU A 38 7.76 0.84 1.56
C LEU A 38 8.56 0.93 0.25
N THR A 39 9.17 -0.18 -0.15
CA THR A 39 9.77 -0.31 -1.48
C THR A 39 8.75 -0.96 -2.41
N LEU A 40 8.51 -0.31 -3.55
CA LEU A 40 7.60 -0.80 -4.59
C LEU A 40 8.41 -1.49 -5.71
N GLN A 41 7.88 -2.62 -6.16
CA GLN A 41 8.45 -3.41 -7.24
C GLN A 41 7.39 -3.70 -8.30
N ARG A 42 7.77 -3.66 -9.58
CA ARG A 42 6.92 -4.08 -10.71
C ARG A 42 7.71 -5.09 -11.54
N GLY A 43 7.29 -6.34 -11.51
CA GLY A 43 8.10 -7.43 -12.07
C GLY A 43 9.41 -7.58 -11.29
N MET A 44 10.55 -7.56 -11.99
CA MET A 44 11.88 -7.60 -11.37
C MET A 44 12.44 -6.22 -11.03
N ASP A 45 11.81 -5.14 -11.50
CA ASP A 45 12.36 -3.79 -11.38
C ASP A 45 11.87 -3.09 -10.11
N ASN A 46 12.82 -2.52 -9.37
CA ASN A 46 12.54 -1.58 -8.29
C ASN A 46 12.13 -0.24 -8.89
N ILE A 47 10.91 0.20 -8.59
CA ILE A 47 10.29 1.36 -9.25
C ILE A 47 10.10 2.56 -8.32
N GLY A 48 10.30 2.40 -7.02
CA GLY A 48 10.38 3.54 -6.11
C GLY A 48 10.12 3.22 -4.64
N GLU A 49 10.04 4.28 -3.85
CA GLU A 49 9.75 4.24 -2.43
C GLU A 49 8.52 5.09 -2.09
N VAL A 50 7.81 4.68 -1.05
CA VAL A 50 6.64 5.38 -0.51
C VAL A 50 6.78 5.41 1.00
N THR A 51 6.48 6.56 1.60
CA THR A 51 6.38 6.69 3.06
C THR A 51 4.92 6.73 3.49
N ALA A 52 4.61 6.08 4.61
CA ALA A 52 3.28 6.10 5.20
C ALA A 52 3.39 6.02 6.72
N ASP A 53 2.55 6.75 7.44
CA ASP A 53 2.50 6.67 8.91
C ASP A 53 1.88 5.34 9.38
N ILE A 54 0.90 4.84 8.61
CA ILE A 54 0.17 3.60 8.89
C ILE A 54 0.16 2.72 7.65
N VAL A 55 0.44 1.43 7.83
CA VAL A 55 0.37 0.42 6.77
C VAL A 55 -0.71 -0.60 7.12
N ILE A 56 -1.69 -0.76 6.23
CA ILE A 56 -2.75 -1.75 6.36
C ILE A 56 -2.52 -2.83 5.30
N LEU A 57 -2.29 -4.07 5.73
CA LEU A 57 -2.09 -5.21 4.84
C LEU A 57 -3.44 -5.89 4.61
N ALA A 58 -3.98 -5.71 3.40
CA ALA A 58 -5.22 -6.33 2.95
C ALA A 58 -4.95 -7.26 1.76
N THR A 59 -3.87 -8.05 1.82
CA THR A 59 -3.33 -8.84 0.69
C THR A 59 -4.05 -10.17 0.43
N GLY A 60 -5.00 -10.56 1.28
CA GLY A 60 -6.05 -11.55 1.05
C GLY A 60 -5.72 -12.77 0.16
N TYR A 61 -5.23 -13.84 0.78
CA TYR A 61 -5.47 -15.25 0.38
C TYR A 61 -5.14 -16.19 1.54
N GLU A 62 -4.07 -15.87 2.30
CA GLU A 62 -3.70 -16.56 3.54
C GLU A 62 -3.49 -15.52 4.66
N ASN A 63 -3.72 -15.91 5.92
CA ASN A 63 -3.38 -15.10 7.09
C ASN A 63 -1.88 -15.25 7.40
N ALA A 64 -1.06 -14.87 6.42
CA ALA A 64 0.39 -14.89 6.51
C ALA A 64 0.90 -13.44 6.48
N LEU A 65 1.82 -13.14 7.40
CA LEU A 65 2.61 -11.92 7.30
C LEU A 65 3.49 -12.04 6.06
N PRO A 66 3.52 -11.03 5.19
CA PRO A 66 4.46 -11.00 4.09
C PRO A 66 5.90 -11.19 4.58
N ASP A 67 6.70 -11.99 3.88
CA ASP A 67 8.10 -12.31 4.22
C ASP A 67 8.95 -11.05 4.45
N PHE A 68 8.61 -9.94 3.79
CA PHE A 68 9.31 -8.67 3.93
C PHE A 68 9.07 -7.94 5.26
N LEU A 69 8.20 -8.46 6.12
CA LEU A 69 7.95 -7.98 7.49
C LEU A 69 8.59 -8.87 8.55
N GLU A 70 9.17 -10.01 8.17
CA GLU A 70 9.94 -10.80 9.12
C GLU A 70 11.17 -9.98 9.59
N PRO A 71 11.52 -10.07 10.89
CA PRO A 71 12.49 -9.19 11.55
C PRO A 71 13.92 -9.31 11.02
#